data_AF-A0A7V5WQ50-F1
#
_entry.id   AF-A0A7V5WQ50-F1
#
_cell.length_a   1.000
_cell.length_b   1.000
_cell.length_c   1.000
_cell.angle_alpha   90.00
_cell.angle_beta   90.00
_cell.angle_gamma   90.00
#
_symmetry.space_group_name_H-M   'P 1'
#
loop_
_entity.id
_entity.type
_entity.pdbx_description
1 polymer ?
#
loop_
_entity_poly.entity_id
_entity_poly.type
_entity_poly.pdbx_seq_one_letter_code
_entity_poly.pdbx_strand_id
1 'polypeptide(L)'
;MYIVFGALYALLALAFLATEFNLTGLDLNSLKQMLSSDWGLLALWTQLMSFNLFIAVWIFRDAKYWGIKTLPYLLLAFLAAPLGLAIYLFIRQRKSKKDPIRTLN
;
A
#
# COMPACT_ATOMS: atom_id res chain seq x y z
N MET A 1 -10.93 33.22 0.66
CA MET A 1 -12.06 32.37 0.23
C MET A 1 -11.75 30.88 0.34
N TYR A 2 -10.65 30.37 -0.25
CA TYR A 2 -10.29 28.94 -0.20
C TYR A 2 -10.05 28.38 1.22
N ILE A 3 -9.52 29.19 2.14
CA ILE A 3 -9.27 28.78 3.53
C ILE A 3 -10.58 28.49 4.27
N VAL A 4 -11.65 29.25 3.97
CA VAL A 4 -12.97 29.06 4.60
C VAL A 4 -13.60 27.75 4.12
N PHE A 5 -13.50 27.43 2.83
CA PHE A 5 -13.95 26.14 2.30
C PHE A 5 -13.13 24.97 2.84
N GLY A 6 -11.81 25.12 2.98
CA GLY A 6 -10.95 24.12 3.59
C GLY A 6 -11.29 23.87 5.07
N ALA A 7 -11.53 24.94 5.83
CA ALA A 7 -11.92 24.85 7.24
C ALA A 7 -13.32 24.24 7.40
N LEU A 8 -14.27 24.61 6.55
CA LEU A 8 -15.62 24.05 6.53
C LEU A 8 -15.59 22.55 6.20
N TYR A 9 -14.81 22.15 5.19
CA TYR A 9 -14.62 20.75 4.83
C TYR A 9 -13.96 19.96 5.95
N ALA A 10 -12.92 20.51 6.59
CA ALA A 10 -12.24 19.88 7.71
C ALA A 10 -13.20 19.68 8.91
N LEU A 11 -14.03 20.66 9.22
CA LEU A 11 -15.06 20.56 10.26
C LEU A 11 -16.11 19.49 9.94
N LEU A 12 -16.60 19.45 8.70
CA LEU A 12 -17.57 18.44 8.26
C LEU A 12 -16.98 17.03 8.26
N ALA A 13 -15.73 16.88 7.81
CA ALA A 13 -15.02 15.60 7.83
C ALA A 13 -14.78 15.12 9.26
N LEU A 14 -14.43 16.02 10.18
CA LEU A 14 -14.24 15.70 11.60
C LEU A 14 -15.56 15.33 12.28
N ALA A 15 -16.64 16.04 11.98
CA ALA A 15 -17.98 15.72 12.48
C ALA A 15 -18.47 14.36 11.97
N PHE A 16 -18.28 14.07 10.67
CA PHE A 16 -18.61 12.77 10.08
C PHE A 16 -17.83 11.64 10.75
N LEU A 17 -16.52 11.83 10.94
CA LEU A 17 -15.68 10.86 11.63
C LEU A 17 -16.11 10.66 13.10
N ALA A 18 -16.52 11.71 13.80
CA ALA A 18 -16.97 11.60 15.18
C ALA A 18 -18.35 10.92 15.33
N THR A 19 -19.20 10.99 14.31
CA THR A 19 -20.59 10.49 14.38
C THR A 19 -20.72 9.06 13.86
N GLU A 20 -20.03 8.77 12.75
CA GLU A 20 -20.15 7.49 12.04
C GLU A 20 -18.99 6.53 12.35
N PHE A 21 -17.85 7.07 12.79
CA PHE A 21 -16.68 6.27 13.15
C PHE A 21 -16.68 6.05 14.66
N ASN A 22 -17.23 4.91 15.10
CA ASN A 22 -16.96 4.38 16.43
C ASN A 22 -15.46 4.04 16.53
N LEU A 23 -14.63 5.04 16.86
CA LEU A 23 -13.17 4.89 17.08
C LEU A 23 -12.85 3.93 18.24
N THR A 24 -13.87 3.58 19.03
CA THR A 24 -13.83 2.64 20.16
C THR A 24 -14.01 1.18 19.73
N GLY A 25 -14.51 0.91 18.52
CA GLY A 25 -14.84 -0.42 18.03
C GLY A 25 -13.75 -1.03 17.16
N LEU A 26 -12.56 -1.28 17.71
CA LEU A 26 -11.60 -2.25 17.15
C LEU A 26 -12.03 -3.71 17.43
N ASP A 27 -13.31 -3.91 17.76
CA ASP A 27 -13.87 -5.23 18.00
C ASP A 27 -14.17 -5.95 16.70
N LEU A 28 -13.97 -7.28 16.72
CA LEU A 28 -14.19 -8.16 15.56
C LEU A 28 -15.61 -8.03 14.99
N ASN A 29 -16.60 -7.69 15.83
CA ASN A 29 -18.00 -7.54 15.41
C ASN A 29 -18.24 -6.27 14.59
N SER A 30 -17.66 -5.14 15.00
CA SER A 30 -17.72 -3.88 14.25
C SER A 30 -17.01 -4.03 12.90
N LEU A 31 -15.86 -4.71 12.88
CA LEU A 31 -15.15 -5.02 11.63
C LEU A 31 -16.02 -5.89 10.69
N LYS A 32 -16.63 -6.97 11.21
CA LYS A 32 -17.54 -7.82 10.44
C LYS A 32 -18.74 -7.05 9.91
N GLN A 33 -19.29 -6.12 10.68
CA GLN A 33 -20.41 -5.29 10.25
C GLN A 33 -20.00 -4.37 9.10
N MET A 34 -18.83 -3.74 9.17
CA MET A 34 -18.28 -2.95 8.06
C MET A 34 -18.02 -3.81 6.82
N LEU A 35 -17.47 -5.02 6.97
CA LEU A 35 -17.26 -5.95 5.87
C LEU A 35 -18.55 -6.57 5.32
N SER A 36 -19.65 -6.54 6.07
CA SER A 36 -20.95 -7.04 5.59
C SER A 36 -21.63 -6.10 4.60
N SER A 37 -21.19 -4.85 4.52
CA SER A 37 -21.67 -3.87 3.56
C SER A 37 -20.92 -3.97 2.23
N ASP A 38 -21.64 -3.94 1.12
CA ASP A 38 -21.05 -3.89 -0.23
C ASP A 38 -20.05 -2.73 -0.39
N TRP A 39 -20.35 -1.58 0.21
CA TRP A 39 -19.47 -0.41 0.20
C TRP A 39 -18.20 -0.61 1.02
N GLY A 40 -18.29 -1.31 2.15
CA GLY A 40 -17.13 -1.63 2.98
C GLY A 40 -16.20 -2.63 2.31
N LEU A 41 -16.78 -3.65 1.65
CA LEU A 41 -16.03 -4.58 0.80
C LEU A 41 -15.34 -3.88 -0.37
N LEU A 42 -16.04 -2.99 -1.07
CA LEU A 42 -15.46 -2.19 -2.17
C LEU A 42 -14.32 -1.30 -1.67
N ALA A 43 -14.50 -0.59 -0.55
CA ALA A 43 -13.45 0.26 0.02
C ALA A 43 -12.19 -0.55 0.39
N LEU A 44 -12.37 -1.71 1.03
CA LEU A 44 -11.27 -2.62 1.35
C LEU A 44 -10.59 -3.17 0.09
N TRP A 45 -11.37 -3.53 -0.93
CA TRP A 45 -10.85 -4.01 -2.20
C TRP A 45 -10.02 -2.94 -2.91
N THR A 46 -10.54 -1.71 -3.00
CA THR A 46 -9.82 -0.57 -3.59
C THR A 46 -8.56 -0.22 -2.80
N GLN A 47 -8.59 -0.31 -1.47
CA GLN A 47 -7.42 -0.11 -0.62
C GLN A 47 -6.34 -1.16 -0.90
N LEU A 48 -6.71 -2.44 -1.02
CA LEU A 48 -5.80 -3.53 -1.36
C LEU A 48 -5.19 -3.35 -2.76
N MET A 49 -5.99 -2.96 -3.75
CA MET A 49 -5.50 -2.71 -5.12
C MET A 49 -4.56 -1.51 -5.18
N SER A 50 -4.86 -0.43 -4.45
CA SER A 50 -4.01 0.75 -4.37
C SER A 50 -2.64 0.41 -3.76
N PHE A 51 -2.63 -0.43 -2.71
CA PHE A 51 -1.40 -0.92 -2.11
C PHE A 51 -0.59 -1.81 -3.07
N ASN A 52 -1.24 -2.70 -3.82
CA ASN A 52 -0.58 -3.54 -4.83
C ASN A 52 0.10 -2.68 -5.92
N LEU A 53 -0.59 -1.64 -6.41
CA LEU A 53 -0.04 -0.71 -7.39
C LEU A 53 1.13 0.10 -6.84
N PHE A 54 1.03 0.58 -5.59
CA PHE A 54 2.11 1.30 -4.93
C PHE A 54 3.40 0.45 -4.86
N ILE A 55 3.29 -0.82 -4.47
CA ILE A 55 4.43 -1.75 -4.40
C ILE A 55 4.99 -2.03 -5.80
N ALA A 56 4.13 -2.23 -6.79
CA ALA A 56 4.57 -2.45 -8.17
C ALA A 56 5.40 -1.27 -8.71
N VAL A 57 4.97 -0.02 -8.46
CA VAL A 57 5.71 1.20 -8.84
C VAL A 57 7.04 1.29 -8.08
N TRP A 58 7.05 0.95 -6.78
CA TRP A 58 8.29 0.94 -5.99
C TRP A 58 9.32 -0.05 -6.55
N ILE A 59 8.90 -1.29 -6.85
CA ILE A 59 9.75 -2.31 -7.47
C ILE A 59 10.22 -1.87 -8.85
N PHE A 60 9.35 -1.27 -9.68
CA PHE A 60 9.73 -0.74 -11.00
C PHE A 60 10.90 0.24 -10.88
N ARG A 61 10.78 1.18 -9.94
CA ARG A 61 11.77 2.23 -9.73
C ARG A 61 13.08 1.65 -9.19
N ASP A 62 13.02 0.77 -8.19
CA ASP A 62 14.22 0.14 -7.62
C ASP A 62 14.92 -0.77 -8.63
N ALA A 63 14.19 -1.60 -9.37
CA ALA A 63 14.76 -2.49 -10.36
C ALA A 63 15.42 -1.73 -11.54
N LYS A 64 14.93 -0.53 -11.88
CA LYS A 64 15.58 0.37 -12.84
C LYS A 64 16.94 0.85 -12.32
N TYR A 65 17.07 1.14 -11.02
CA TYR A 65 18.36 1.50 -10.41
C TYR A 65 19.36 0.34 -10.41
N TRP A 66 18.91 -0.91 -10.20
CA TRP A 66 19.77 -2.11 -10.12
C TRP A 66 19.93 -2.89 -11.45
N GLY A 67 19.37 -2.38 -12.56
CA GLY A 67 19.40 -3.04 -13.87
C GLY A 67 18.78 -4.45 -13.86
N ILE A 68 17.66 -4.64 -13.15
CA ILE A 68 16.94 -5.91 -13.04
C ILE A 68 15.75 -5.91 -14.02
N LYS A 69 15.53 -7.01 -14.74
CA LYS A 69 14.35 -7.15 -15.62
C LYS A 69 13.07 -7.09 -14.80
N THR A 70 12.30 -6.02 -14.96
CA THR A 70 11.14 -5.64 -14.15
C THR A 70 9.85 -6.40 -14.45
N LEU A 71 9.66 -6.80 -15.71
CA LEU A 71 8.40 -7.36 -16.22
C LEU A 71 7.79 -8.50 -15.36
N PRO A 72 8.55 -9.55 -14.98
CA PRO A 72 7.97 -10.67 -14.23
C PRO A 72 7.62 -10.29 -12.78
N TYR A 73 8.37 -9.39 -12.16
CA TYR A 73 8.14 -8.97 -10.77
C TYR A 73 6.99 -7.95 -10.65
N LEU A 74 6.73 -7.18 -11.70
CA LEU A 74 5.56 -6.28 -11.76
C LEU A 74 4.25 -7.05 -11.74
N LEU A 75 4.16 -8.11 -12.55
CA LEU A 75 2.97 -8.96 -12.61
C LEU A 75 2.74 -9.69 -11.28
N LEU A 76 3.81 -10.19 -10.67
CA LEU A 76 3.76 -10.80 -9.34
C LEU A 76 3.35 -9.81 -8.25
N ALA A 77 3.83 -8.56 -8.29
CA ALA A 77 3.46 -7.54 -7.32
C ALA A 77 2.01 -7.03 -7.50
N PHE A 78 1.53 -7.02 -8.74
CA PHE A 78 0.13 -6.69 -9.05
C PHE A 78 -0.85 -7.74 -8.52
N LEU A 79 -0.49 -9.03 -8.65
CA LEU A 79 -1.33 -10.16 -8.22
C LEU A 79 -1.19 -10.48 -6.73
N ALA A 80 0.02 -10.37 -6.18
CA ALA A 80 0.33 -10.70 -4.80
C ALA A 80 1.50 -9.84 -4.28
N ALA A 81 1.21 -8.61 -3.89
CA ALA A 81 2.21 -7.64 -3.46
C ALA A 81 3.21 -8.12 -2.38
N PRO A 82 2.82 -8.87 -1.32
CA PRO A 82 3.77 -9.36 -0.32
C PRO A 82 4.77 -10.36 -0.91
N LEU A 83 4.28 -11.25 -1.79
CA LEU A 83 5.10 -12.25 -2.47
C LEU A 83 6.04 -11.60 -3.50
N GLY A 84 5.53 -10.65 -4.29
CA GLY A 84 6.33 -9.90 -5.26
C GLY A 84 7.48 -9.13 -4.60
N LEU A 85 7.20 -8.45 -3.48
CA LEU A 85 8.21 -7.73 -2.69
C LEU A 85 9.24 -8.68 -2.08
N ALA A 86 8.81 -9.78 -1.46
CA ALA A 86 9.71 -10.74 -0.81
C ALA A 86 10.69 -11.36 -1.81
N ILE A 87 10.20 -11.80 -2.98
CA ILE A 87 11.03 -12.37 -4.05
C ILE A 87 12.00 -11.31 -4.58
N TYR A 88 11.53 -10.09 -4.82
CA TYR A 88 12.38 -9.00 -5.31
C TYR A 88 13.50 -8.65 -4.34
N LEU A 89 13.19 -8.52 -3.04
CA LEU A 89 14.19 -8.25 -1.99
C LEU A 89 15.21 -9.38 -1.90
N PHE A 90 14.80 -10.64 -2.02
CA PHE A 90 15.70 -11.78 -2.00
C PHE A 90 16.71 -11.74 -3.16
N ILE A 91 16.24 -11.38 -4.37
CA ILE A 91 17.09 -11.26 -5.57
C ILE A 91 18.01 -10.05 -5.46
N ARG A 92 17.52 -8.91 -4.98
CA ARG A 92 18.31 -7.71 -4.70
C ARG A 92 19.43 -8.01 -3.71
N GLN A 93 19.15 -8.73 -2.63
CA GLN A 93 20.19 -9.11 -1.65
C GLN A 93 21.29 -9.98 -2.29
N ARG A 94 20.92 -10.93 -3.16
CA ARG A 94 21.92 -11.75 -3.88
C ARG A 94 22.77 -10.93 -4.85
N LYS A 95 22.21 -9.93 -5.54
CA LYS A 95 22.98 -9.01 -6.39
C LYS A 95 23.88 -8.08 -5.57
N SER A 96 23.39 -7.50 -4.47
CA SER A 96 24.18 -6.62 -3.61
C SER A 96 25.36 -7.33 -2.94
N LYS A 97 25.26 -8.64 -2.64
CA LYS A 97 26.39 -9.44 -2.15
C LYS A 97 27.45 -9.74 -3.21
N LYS A 98 27.08 -9.69 -4.50
CA LYS A 98 28.03 -9.88 -5.62
C LYS A 98 28.66 -8.56 -6.08
N ASP A 99 28.33 -7.46 -5.43
CA ASP A 99 28.85 -6.14 -5.77
C ASP A 99 30.27 -5.99 -5.15
N PRO A 100 31.35 -5.93 -5.96
CA PRO A 100 32.73 -5.97 -5.46
C PRO A 100 33.09 -4.75 -4.58
N ILE A 101 32.30 -3.69 -4.63
CA ILE A 101 32.47 -2.48 -3.81
C ILE A 101 32.12 -2.74 -2.33
N ARG A 102 31.25 -3.72 -2.03
CA ARG A 102 30.80 -4.00 -0.66
C ARG A 102 31.65 -5.06 0.06
N THR A 103 32.50 -5.80 -0.65
CA THR A 103 33.39 -6.83 -0.07
C THR A 103 34.74 -6.26 0.39
N LEU A 104 34.97 -4.96 0.21
CA LEU A 104 36.21 -4.26 0.58
C LEU A 104 36.10 -3.48 1.89
N ASN A 105 35.00 -3.62 2.65
CA ASN A 105 34.78 -2.98 3.94
C ASN A 105 34.55 -4.02 5.04
#